data_AF-A0A259CMM4-F1
#
_entry.id   AF-A0A259CMM4-F1
#
_cell.length_a   1.000
_cell.length_b   1.000
_cell.length_c   1.000
_cell.angle_alpha   90.00
_cell.angle_beta   90.00
_cell.angle_gamma   90.00
#
_symmetry.space_group_name_H-M   'P 1'
#
loop_
_entity.id
_entity.type
_entity.pdbx_description
1 polymer ?
#
loop_
_entity_poly.entity_id
_entity_poly.type
_entity_poly.pdbx_seq_one_letter_code
_entity_poly.pdbx_strand_id
1 'polypeptide(L)'
;MLIETRKADTWSVCQQCDCGLDARPIRRVGDEIRACCPHDAAEDVVLTEHDLKRFTVDGERLAGEIAASGGLVGSVVRIDDGLWLIGKVPAGHSVVLCSNRDRLEAPGMVLAVKASAGGTRVALIVPAINPTHALRWREAGITVLDLGEVMIRDQSATDRLGVERILANPQVEEVFSNGVTSSVARLLISRSRRSVQLDGRDFVLSLTEFDCFLGAAE
;
A
#
# COMPACT_ATOMS: atom_id res chain seq x y z
N MET A 1 11.13 7.81 -10.31
CA MET A 1 10.15 6.79 -9.86
C MET A 1 9.02 6.62 -10.87
N LEU A 2 8.65 7.65 -11.62
CA LEU A 2 7.75 7.49 -12.77
C LEU A 2 8.54 7.02 -13.99
N ILE A 3 7.97 6.08 -14.75
CA ILE A 3 8.45 5.63 -16.05
C ILE A 3 7.45 6.14 -17.09
N GLU A 4 7.93 6.88 -18.08
CA GLU A 4 7.10 7.24 -19.23
C GLU A 4 6.85 5.99 -20.08
N THR A 5 5.58 5.72 -20.36
CA THR A 5 5.10 4.57 -21.13
C THR A 5 4.68 5.01 -22.53
N ARG A 6 4.10 4.10 -23.31
CA ARG A 6 3.59 4.44 -24.64
C ARG A 6 2.60 5.61 -24.53
N LYS A 7 2.76 6.59 -25.43
CA LYS A 7 1.84 7.72 -25.57
C LYS A 7 0.39 7.25 -25.65
N ALA A 8 -0.50 8.07 -25.11
CA ALA A 8 -1.93 7.84 -25.20
C ALA A 8 -2.38 7.79 -26.66
N ASP A 9 -3.12 6.75 -27.00
CA ASP A 9 -3.80 6.55 -28.27
C ASP A 9 -5.33 6.64 -28.14
N THR A 10 -5.81 6.71 -26.90
CA THR A 10 -7.22 6.83 -26.53
C THR A 10 -7.41 7.86 -25.43
N TRP A 11 -8.59 8.48 -25.40
CA TRP A 11 -8.99 9.51 -24.45
C TRP A 11 -10.35 9.20 -23.84
N SER A 12 -10.62 9.75 -22.66
CA SER A 12 -11.93 9.61 -22.01
C SER A 12 -13.06 10.11 -22.90
N VAL A 13 -14.20 9.43 -22.85
CA VAL A 13 -15.42 9.85 -23.55
C VAL A 13 -15.97 11.18 -23.02
N CYS A 14 -16.86 11.80 -23.78
CA CYS A 14 -17.54 13.03 -23.36
C CYS A 14 -18.36 12.78 -22.07
N GLN A 15 -18.55 13.81 -21.24
CA GLN A 15 -19.23 13.68 -19.95
C GLN A 15 -20.67 13.14 -20.06
N GLN A 16 -21.32 13.35 -21.20
CA GLN A 16 -22.64 12.82 -21.55
C GLN A 16 -22.58 12.07 -22.91
N CYS A 17 -21.66 11.11 -23.05
CA CYS A 17 -21.53 10.37 -24.31
C CYS A 17 -22.69 9.37 -24.50
N ASP A 18 -23.47 9.60 -25.55
CA ASP A 18 -24.31 8.62 -26.26
C ASP A 18 -23.60 8.08 -27.52
N CYS A 19 -22.32 8.45 -27.66
CA CYS A 19 -21.50 8.28 -28.84
C CYS A 19 -21.04 6.84 -29.13
N GLY A 20 -21.46 5.88 -28.29
CA GLY A 20 -21.24 4.44 -28.48
C GLY A 20 -19.80 3.94 -28.33
N LEU A 21 -18.85 4.80 -27.94
CA LEU A 21 -17.45 4.42 -27.70
C LEU A 21 -17.18 4.17 -26.22
N ASP A 22 -16.28 3.23 -25.93
CA ASP A 22 -15.70 3.06 -24.60
C ASP A 22 -14.55 4.06 -24.35
N ALA A 23 -13.91 4.53 -25.43
CA ALA A 23 -12.89 5.58 -25.42
C ALA A 23 -12.79 6.26 -26.79
N ARG A 24 -12.45 7.55 -26.81
CA ARG A 24 -12.25 8.31 -28.05
C ARG A 24 -10.88 8.03 -28.65
N PRO A 25 -10.78 7.76 -29.96
CA PRO A 25 -9.48 7.62 -30.61
C PRO A 25 -8.76 8.97 -30.66
N ILE A 26 -7.46 8.96 -30.40
CA ILE A 26 -6.60 10.12 -30.58
C ILE A 26 -6.04 10.09 -32.01
N ARG A 27 -6.24 11.18 -32.77
CA ARG A 27 -5.82 11.30 -34.16
C ARG A 27 -5.15 12.64 -34.41
N ARG A 28 -4.30 12.69 -35.44
CA ARG A 28 -3.79 13.95 -35.97
C ARG A 28 -4.73 14.43 -37.07
N VAL A 29 -5.26 15.64 -36.93
CA VAL A 29 -6.18 16.30 -37.87
C VAL A 29 -5.54 17.62 -38.27
N GLY A 30 -4.94 17.65 -39.46
CA GLY A 30 -4.04 18.75 -39.85
C GLY A 30 -2.82 18.80 -38.92
N ASP A 31 -2.54 19.96 -38.35
CA ASP A 31 -1.42 20.16 -37.42
C ASP A 31 -1.79 19.84 -35.96
N GLU A 32 -3.06 19.60 -35.68
CA GLU A 32 -3.57 19.37 -34.32
C GLU A 32 -3.67 17.88 -33.99
N ILE A 33 -3.49 17.56 -32.71
CA ILE A 33 -3.80 16.25 -32.15
C ILE A 33 -5.16 16.40 -31.47
N ARG A 34 -6.10 15.50 -31.76
CA ARG A 34 -7.46 15.56 -31.25
C ARG A 34 -7.92 14.21 -30.71
N ALA A 35 -8.62 14.22 -29.59
CA ALA A 35 -9.49 13.11 -29.20
C ALA A 35 -10.83 13.30 -29.91
N CYS A 36 -11.06 12.50 -30.96
CA CYS A 36 -12.18 12.73 -31.87
C CYS A 36 -13.46 12.07 -31.36
N CYS A 37 -14.56 12.82 -31.32
CA CYS A 37 -15.89 12.27 -31.14
C CYS A 37 -16.46 11.83 -32.50
N PRO A 38 -16.98 10.60 -32.64
CA PRO A 38 -17.51 10.12 -33.92
C PRO A 38 -18.86 10.76 -34.29
N HIS A 39 -19.58 11.32 -33.32
CA HIS A 39 -20.93 11.86 -33.50
C HIS A 39 -20.99 13.38 -33.63
N ASP A 40 -20.12 14.10 -32.92
CA ASP A 40 -20.09 15.57 -32.93
C ASP A 40 -18.65 16.09 -32.89
N ALA A 41 -18.19 16.67 -33.99
CA ALA A 41 -16.85 17.25 -34.09
C ALA A 41 -16.67 18.49 -33.18
N ALA A 42 -17.74 19.12 -32.70
CA ALA A 42 -17.66 20.19 -31.72
C ALA A 42 -17.21 19.68 -30.34
N GLU A 43 -17.40 18.40 -30.07
CA GLU A 43 -16.96 17.71 -28.84
C GLU A 43 -15.52 17.17 -28.94
N ASP A 44 -14.83 17.40 -30.06
CA ASP A 44 -13.41 17.06 -30.21
C ASP A 44 -12.58 17.84 -29.18
N VAL A 45 -11.67 17.14 -28.50
CA VAL A 45 -10.73 17.77 -27.56
C VAL A 45 -9.37 17.89 -28.25
N VAL A 46 -8.88 19.12 -28.42
CA VAL A 46 -7.52 19.39 -28.87
C VAL A 46 -6.54 19.06 -27.76
N LEU A 47 -5.56 18.23 -28.06
CA LEU A 47 -4.55 17.72 -27.14
C LEU A 47 -3.18 18.28 -27.51
N THR A 48 -2.36 18.50 -26.49
CA THR A 48 -0.93 18.79 -26.63
C THR A 48 -0.12 17.50 -26.56
N GLU A 49 1.15 17.57 -26.97
CA GLU A 49 2.08 16.44 -26.80
C GLU A 49 2.28 16.04 -25.32
N HIS A 50 2.04 16.96 -24.38
CA HIS A 50 2.10 16.67 -22.95
C HIS A 50 0.91 15.85 -22.46
N ASP A 51 -0.28 16.08 -23.02
CA ASP A 51 -1.49 15.33 -22.68
C ASP A 51 -1.39 13.86 -23.08
N LEU A 52 -0.57 13.56 -24.08
CA LEU A 52 -0.32 12.18 -24.53
C LEU A 52 0.64 11.41 -23.61
N LYS A 53 1.33 12.06 -22.68
CA LYS A 53 2.31 11.38 -21.83
C LYS A 53 1.60 10.52 -20.80
N ARG A 54 1.86 9.21 -20.83
CA ARG A 54 1.39 8.26 -19.82
C ARG A 54 2.55 7.84 -18.94
N PHE A 55 2.37 7.91 -17.64
CA PHE A 55 3.38 7.46 -16.68
C PHE A 55 2.85 6.26 -15.90
N THR A 56 3.75 5.32 -15.63
CA THR A 56 3.54 4.28 -14.61
C THR A 56 4.52 4.48 -13.47
N VAL A 57 4.25 3.86 -12.32
CA VAL A 57 5.18 3.83 -11.20
C VAL A 57 6.12 2.63 -11.37
N ASP A 58 7.41 2.89 -11.27
CA ASP A 58 8.42 1.86 -11.07
C ASP A 58 8.27 1.30 -9.65
N GLY A 59 7.56 0.18 -9.52
CA GLY A 59 7.25 -0.43 -8.22
C GLY A 59 8.50 -0.90 -7.47
N GLU A 60 9.51 -1.42 -8.18
CA GLU A 60 10.75 -1.89 -7.57
C GLU A 60 11.58 -0.73 -7.05
N ARG A 61 11.69 0.35 -7.84
CA ARG A 61 12.35 1.58 -7.37
C ARG A 61 11.61 2.21 -6.21
N LEU A 62 10.28 2.30 -6.26
CA LEU A 62 9.47 2.80 -5.14
C LEU A 62 9.70 1.97 -3.87
N ALA A 63 9.69 0.63 -3.97
CA ALA A 63 9.97 -0.25 -2.85
C ALA A 63 11.38 -0.02 -2.27
N GLY A 64 12.37 0.26 -3.12
CA GLY A 64 13.72 0.64 -2.71
C GLY A 64 13.78 1.97 -1.96
N GLU A 65 13.08 2.99 -2.44
CA GLU A 65 13.01 4.29 -1.75
C GLU A 65 12.31 4.15 -0.38
N ILE A 66 11.23 3.37 -0.29
CA ILE A 66 10.56 3.08 0.98
C ILE A 66 11.52 2.37 1.95
N ALA A 67 12.23 1.34 1.47
CA ALA A 67 13.23 0.63 2.28
C ALA A 67 14.33 1.56 2.81
N ALA A 68 14.87 2.42 1.93
CA ALA A 68 15.91 3.38 2.27
C ALA A 68 15.42 4.41 3.29
N SER A 69 14.18 4.90 3.14
CA SER A 69 13.55 5.85 4.07
C SER A 69 13.41 5.29 5.50
N GLY A 70 13.26 3.97 5.63
CA GLY A 70 13.20 3.26 6.90
C GLY A 70 14.54 2.78 7.42
N GLY A 71 15.64 2.92 6.67
CA GLY A 71 16.94 2.38 7.04
C GLY A 71 16.97 0.84 7.10
N LEU A 72 16.19 0.16 6.25
CA LEU A 72 16.21 -1.30 6.18
C LEU A 72 17.53 -1.80 5.59
N VAL A 73 17.99 -2.95 6.07
CA VAL A 73 19.22 -3.60 5.58
C VAL A 73 18.86 -4.71 4.59
N GLY A 74 19.61 -4.78 3.48
CA GLY A 74 19.46 -5.80 2.45
C GLY A 74 19.01 -5.23 1.10
N SER A 75 18.77 -6.12 0.14
CA SER A 75 18.28 -5.74 -1.19
C SER A 75 16.77 -5.92 -1.29
N VAL A 76 16.14 -5.09 -2.12
CA VAL A 76 14.76 -5.32 -2.56
C VAL A 76 14.74 -6.56 -3.45
N VAL A 77 13.78 -7.46 -3.21
CA VAL A 77 13.55 -8.65 -4.03
C VAL A 77 12.06 -8.72 -4.37
N ARG A 78 11.75 -8.74 -5.67
CA ARG A 78 10.38 -8.96 -6.13
C ARG A 78 9.97 -10.40 -5.85
N ILE A 79 8.86 -10.58 -5.14
CA ILE A 79 8.23 -11.88 -4.89
C ILE A 79 7.16 -12.12 -5.96
N ASP A 80 6.34 -11.09 -6.20
CA ASP A 80 5.33 -11.06 -7.26
C ASP A 80 5.08 -9.60 -7.69
N ASP A 81 4.27 -9.38 -8.72
CA ASP A 81 3.80 -8.08 -9.15
C ASP A 81 2.96 -7.37 -8.09
N GLY A 82 3.53 -6.37 -7.42
CA GLY A 82 2.88 -5.70 -6.28
C GLY A 82 3.30 -6.23 -4.92
N LEU A 83 4.30 -7.12 -4.84
CA LEU A 83 4.78 -7.73 -3.61
C LEU A 83 6.32 -7.85 -3.60
N TRP A 84 6.96 -7.20 -2.64
CA TRP A 84 8.42 -7.16 -2.53
C TRP A 84 8.89 -7.44 -1.11
N LEU A 85 9.93 -8.26 -0.98
CA LEU A 85 10.78 -8.21 0.21
C LEU A 85 11.61 -6.94 0.11
N ILE A 86 11.48 -6.03 1.08
CA ILE A 86 12.13 -4.70 1.03
C ILE A 86 13.32 -4.57 1.98
N GLY A 87 13.70 -5.66 2.63
CA GLY A 87 14.87 -5.73 3.51
C GLY A 87 14.53 -6.28 4.88
N LYS A 88 15.39 -5.98 5.86
CA LYS A 88 15.26 -6.39 7.25
C LYS A 88 15.36 -5.18 8.17
N VAL A 89 14.55 -5.18 9.22
CA VAL A 89 14.76 -4.28 10.37
C VAL A 89 16.02 -4.71 11.13
N PRO A 90 16.66 -3.84 11.93
CA PRO A 90 17.86 -4.19 12.72
C PRO A 90 17.67 -5.41 13.64
N ALA A 91 16.45 -5.65 14.12
CA ALA A 91 16.09 -6.83 14.91
C ALA A 91 15.96 -8.13 14.08
N GLY A 92 16.35 -8.13 12.81
CA GLY A 92 16.46 -9.31 11.94
C GLY A 92 15.16 -9.77 11.27
N HIS A 93 14.03 -9.07 11.47
CA HIS A 93 12.76 -9.43 10.84
C HIS A 93 12.75 -8.95 9.38
N SER A 94 12.37 -9.84 8.47
CA SER A 94 12.13 -9.50 7.07
C SER A 94 10.88 -8.66 6.94
N VAL A 95 10.98 -7.57 6.20
CA VAL A 95 9.87 -6.67 5.90
C VAL A 95 9.43 -6.91 4.46
N VAL A 96 8.16 -7.24 4.28
CA VAL A 96 7.54 -7.44 2.97
C VAL A 96 6.52 -6.36 2.75
N LEU A 97 6.58 -5.67 1.62
CA LEU A 97 5.65 -4.64 1.21
C LEU A 97 4.72 -5.18 0.12
N CYS A 98 3.42 -5.06 0.34
CA CYS A 98 2.39 -5.37 -0.64
C CYS A 98 1.69 -4.07 -1.06
N SER A 99 1.69 -3.74 -2.35
CA SER A 99 0.92 -2.61 -2.89
C SER A 99 -0.42 -3.04 -3.50
N ASN A 100 -0.55 -4.33 -3.86
CA ASN A 100 -1.77 -4.89 -4.43
C ASN A 100 -2.25 -6.10 -3.60
N ARG A 101 -3.28 -5.87 -2.79
CA ARG A 101 -3.86 -6.87 -1.87
C ARG A 101 -4.39 -8.11 -2.59
N ASP A 102 -4.82 -8.00 -3.84
CA ASP A 102 -5.41 -9.12 -4.59
C ASP A 102 -4.37 -10.21 -4.83
N ARG A 103 -3.08 -9.86 -4.80
CA ARG A 103 -1.96 -10.81 -4.86
C ARG A 103 -1.86 -11.70 -3.64
N LEU A 104 -2.31 -11.22 -2.48
CA LEU A 104 -2.24 -11.98 -1.23
C LEU A 104 -3.20 -13.18 -1.23
N GLU A 105 -4.24 -13.14 -2.05
CA GLU A 105 -5.20 -14.23 -2.22
C GLU A 105 -4.70 -15.36 -3.12
N ALA A 106 -3.61 -15.13 -3.86
CA ALA A 106 -3.06 -16.14 -4.75
C ALA A 106 -2.67 -17.43 -3.97
N PRO A 107 -2.98 -18.62 -4.52
CA PRO A 107 -2.51 -19.88 -3.96
C PRO A 107 -0.97 -19.90 -3.84
N GLY A 108 -0.46 -20.42 -2.73
CA GLY A 108 0.98 -20.53 -2.49
C GLY A 108 1.69 -19.23 -2.07
N MET A 109 1.01 -18.07 -2.05
CA MET A 109 1.66 -16.79 -1.75
C MET A 109 2.31 -16.73 -0.36
N VAL A 110 1.66 -17.32 0.65
CA VAL A 110 2.24 -17.47 2.00
C VAL A 110 3.58 -18.21 1.97
N LEU A 111 3.69 -19.27 1.17
CA LEU A 111 4.92 -20.05 1.04
C LEU A 111 5.99 -19.26 0.30
N ALA A 112 5.62 -18.55 -0.78
CA ALA A 112 6.54 -17.70 -1.54
C ALA A 112 7.16 -16.62 -0.63
N VAL A 113 6.33 -15.93 0.16
CA VAL A 113 6.78 -14.93 1.14
C VAL A 113 7.76 -15.52 2.15
N LYS A 114 7.46 -16.68 2.73
CA LYS A 114 8.35 -17.35 3.69
C LYS A 114 9.66 -17.78 3.06
N ALA A 115 9.62 -18.30 1.83
CA ALA A 115 10.81 -18.71 1.09
C ALA A 115 11.74 -17.51 0.83
N SER A 116 11.17 -16.38 0.37
CA SER A 116 11.92 -15.14 0.16
C SER A 116 12.52 -14.58 1.46
N ALA A 117 11.83 -14.73 2.60
CA ALA A 117 12.33 -14.29 3.90
C ALA A 117 13.45 -15.17 4.49
N GLY A 118 13.78 -16.31 3.86
CA GLY A 118 14.89 -17.16 4.27
C GLY A 118 14.77 -17.70 5.70
N GLY A 119 13.54 -18.01 6.14
CA GLY A 119 13.26 -18.53 7.49
C GLY A 119 13.28 -17.49 8.60
N THR A 120 13.53 -16.22 8.30
CA THR A 120 13.33 -15.13 9.28
C THR A 120 11.85 -14.84 9.47
N ARG A 121 11.52 -14.24 10.62
CA ARG A 121 10.16 -13.74 10.88
C ARG A 121 9.80 -12.65 9.89
N VAL A 122 8.53 -12.59 9.51
CA VAL A 122 8.05 -11.69 8.46
C VAL A 122 7.05 -10.70 9.02
N ALA A 123 7.30 -9.41 8.75
CA ALA A 123 6.34 -8.33 8.87
C ALA A 123 5.84 -7.97 7.47
N LEU A 124 4.58 -8.30 7.17
CA LEU A 124 3.90 -8.00 5.92
C LEU A 124 3.12 -6.68 6.06
N ILE A 125 3.54 -5.65 5.34
CA ILE A 125 2.90 -4.34 5.29
C ILE A 125 1.93 -4.31 4.11
N VAL A 126 0.67 -3.95 4.38
CA VAL A 126 -0.41 -3.96 3.38
C VAL A 126 -1.26 -2.68 3.52
N PRO A 127 -1.70 -2.06 2.41
CA PRO A 127 -2.68 -0.98 2.47
C PRO A 127 -4.06 -1.51 2.87
N ALA A 128 -4.59 -1.02 4.00
CA ALA A 128 -5.98 -1.23 4.43
C ALA A 128 -6.45 -2.69 4.37
N ILE A 129 -5.79 -3.58 5.13
CA ILE A 129 -6.12 -5.00 5.10
C ILE A 129 -7.45 -5.31 5.81
N ASN A 130 -8.27 -6.16 5.20
CA ASN A 130 -9.46 -6.72 5.83
C ASN A 130 -9.05 -7.73 6.93
N PRO A 131 -9.69 -7.72 8.12
CA PRO A 131 -9.45 -8.69 9.19
C PRO A 131 -9.44 -10.16 8.75
N THR A 132 -10.34 -10.57 7.84
CA THR A 132 -10.42 -11.94 7.34
C THR A 132 -9.18 -12.34 6.56
N HIS A 133 -8.65 -11.43 5.72
CA HIS A 133 -7.43 -11.69 4.97
C HIS A 133 -6.22 -11.74 5.91
N ALA A 134 -6.18 -10.86 6.91
CA ALA A 134 -5.09 -10.84 7.90
C ALA A 134 -4.98 -12.16 8.69
N LEU A 135 -6.10 -12.83 8.97
CA LEU A 135 -6.12 -14.06 9.77
C LEU A 135 -5.26 -15.17 9.15
N ARG A 136 -5.42 -15.44 7.85
CA ARG A 136 -4.64 -16.47 7.12
C ARG A 136 -3.13 -16.24 7.25
N TRP A 137 -2.68 -15.00 7.16
CA TRP A 137 -1.28 -14.64 7.28
C TRP A 137 -0.77 -14.79 8.72
N ARG A 138 -1.57 -14.38 9.70
CA ARG A 138 -1.24 -14.56 11.13
C ARG A 138 -1.16 -16.03 11.53
N GLU A 139 -2.07 -16.88 11.05
CA GLU A 139 -2.03 -18.34 11.27
C GLU A 139 -0.75 -18.96 10.69
N ALA A 140 -0.21 -18.35 9.63
CA ALA A 140 1.08 -18.73 9.08
C ALA A 140 2.28 -18.15 9.85
N GLY A 141 2.08 -17.47 10.98
CA GLY A 141 3.15 -16.83 11.74
C GLY A 141 3.75 -15.60 11.06
N ILE A 142 2.98 -14.94 10.19
CA ILE A 142 3.38 -13.69 9.52
C ILE A 142 2.60 -12.54 10.18
N THR A 143 3.34 -11.57 10.72
CA THR A 143 2.74 -10.38 11.30
C THR A 143 2.26 -9.46 10.19
N VAL A 144 1.01 -9.01 10.29
CA VAL A 144 0.39 -8.16 9.25
C VAL A 144 0.20 -6.75 9.80
N LEU A 145 0.74 -5.76 9.10
CA LEU A 145 0.77 -4.36 9.51
C LEU A 145 0.04 -3.48 8.48
N ASP A 146 -0.70 -2.47 8.94
CA ASP A 146 -1.22 -1.44 8.04
C ASP A 146 -0.09 -0.56 7.54
N LEU A 147 -0.10 -0.25 6.24
CA LEU A 147 0.81 0.76 5.70
C LEU A 147 0.65 2.12 6.43
N GLY A 148 -0.57 2.59 6.63
CA GLY A 148 -0.82 3.88 7.29
C GLY A 148 -0.42 3.92 8.76
N GLU A 149 -0.33 2.76 9.43
CA GLU A 149 0.11 2.68 10.82
C GLU A 149 1.63 2.69 10.95
N VAL A 150 2.35 2.07 10.00
CA VAL A 150 3.83 2.00 10.05
C VAL A 150 4.51 3.21 9.41
N MET A 151 3.80 3.99 8.61
CA MET A 151 4.32 5.25 8.07
C MET A 151 4.35 6.33 9.14
N ILE A 152 5.42 7.12 9.11
CA ILE A 152 5.61 8.28 9.98
C ILE A 152 6.05 9.47 9.17
N ARG A 153 5.63 10.65 9.62
CA ARG A 153 6.07 11.90 9.05
C ARG A 153 7.37 12.32 9.72
N ASP A 154 8.41 12.55 8.94
CA ASP A 154 9.68 13.05 9.44
C ASP A 154 9.65 14.56 9.71
N GLN A 155 10.77 15.10 10.20
CA GLN A 155 10.91 16.53 10.52
C GLN A 155 10.78 17.44 9.29
N SER A 156 10.96 16.90 8.08
CA SER A 156 10.81 17.61 6.80
C SER A 156 9.37 17.56 6.25
N ALA A 157 8.43 17.00 7.02
CA ALA A 157 7.06 16.70 6.59
C ALA A 157 6.96 15.65 5.46
N THR A 158 8.02 14.85 5.25
CA THR A 158 8.03 13.75 4.29
C THR A 158 7.61 12.46 5.01
N ASP A 159 6.76 11.66 4.37
CA ASP A 159 6.38 10.36 4.92
C ASP A 159 7.50 9.33 4.70
N ARG A 160 7.92 8.63 5.76
CA ARG A 160 8.92 7.57 5.75
C ARG A 160 8.42 6.31 6.45
N LEU A 161 9.07 5.19 6.18
CA LEU A 161 8.80 3.95 6.90
C LEU A 161 9.32 4.04 8.34
N GLY A 162 8.44 3.90 9.33
CA GLY A 162 8.78 3.90 10.74
C GLY A 162 9.12 2.51 11.24
N VAL A 163 10.40 2.14 11.22
CA VAL A 163 10.89 0.87 11.78
C VAL A 163 10.55 0.76 13.27
N GLU A 164 10.57 1.87 13.99
CA GLU A 164 10.11 1.97 15.38
C GLU A 164 8.67 1.49 15.56
N ARG A 165 7.78 1.78 14.60
CA ARG A 165 6.37 1.35 14.65
C ARG A 165 6.19 -0.10 14.25
N ILE A 166 7.04 -0.61 13.36
CA ILE A 166 7.09 -2.04 13.03
C ILE A 166 7.49 -2.83 14.28
N LEU A 167 8.54 -2.39 14.98
CA LEU A 167 9.10 -3.09 16.14
C LEU A 167 8.19 -2.99 17.38
N ALA A 168 7.56 -1.84 17.61
CA ALA A 168 6.66 -1.61 18.74
C ALA A 168 5.28 -2.27 18.56
N ASN A 169 5.01 -2.89 17.41
CA ASN A 169 3.75 -3.60 17.24
C ASN A 169 3.75 -4.83 18.17
N PRO A 170 2.72 -5.04 19.00
CA PRO A 170 2.70 -6.12 19.98
C PRO A 170 2.78 -7.51 19.33
N GLN A 171 2.30 -7.67 18.09
CA GLN A 171 2.45 -8.92 17.34
C GLN A 171 3.88 -9.15 16.83
N VAL A 172 4.71 -8.11 16.85
CA VAL A 172 6.15 -8.17 16.62
C VAL A 172 6.88 -8.33 17.96
N GLU A 173 6.47 -7.61 19.02
CA GLU A 173 7.05 -7.67 20.38
C GLU A 173 6.82 -9.00 21.11
N GLU A 174 5.65 -9.63 21.02
CA GLU A 174 5.32 -10.90 21.72
C GLU A 174 6.32 -12.02 21.38
N VAL A 175 6.93 -11.95 20.20
CA VAL A 175 7.89 -12.96 19.74
C VAL A 175 9.33 -12.67 20.21
N PHE A 176 9.61 -11.50 20.81
CA PHE A 176 10.90 -11.16 21.42
C PHE A 176 10.98 -11.55 22.91
N SER A 177 9.84 -11.70 23.59
CA SER A 177 9.80 -11.96 25.03
C SER A 177 9.70 -13.44 25.36
N ASN A 178 10.75 -14.22 25.08
CA ASN A 178 10.97 -15.45 25.83
C ASN A 178 11.51 -15.08 27.22
N GLY A 179 10.60 -14.79 28.17
CA GLY A 179 10.91 -14.90 29.60
C GLY A 179 10.83 -13.65 30.48
N VAL A 180 10.28 -12.53 30.02
CA VAL A 180 9.88 -11.43 30.91
C VAL A 180 8.47 -11.02 30.54
N THR A 181 7.58 -10.95 31.53
CA THR A 181 6.20 -10.47 31.41
C THR A 181 6.20 -9.05 30.85
N SER A 182 6.25 -8.92 29.53
CA SER A 182 5.99 -7.67 28.84
C SER A 182 4.50 -7.42 28.96
N SER A 183 4.15 -6.28 29.56
CA SER A 183 2.78 -5.80 29.66
C SER A 183 2.26 -5.54 28.24
N VAL A 184 1.69 -6.55 27.59
CA VAL A 184 0.97 -6.39 26.33
C VAL A 184 0.00 -5.23 26.53
N ALA A 185 0.15 -4.17 25.74
CA ALA A 185 -0.73 -3.01 25.81
C ALA A 185 -2.16 -3.51 25.62
N ARG A 186 -2.92 -3.54 26.73
CA ARG A 186 -4.27 -4.10 26.76
C ARG A 186 -5.19 -3.33 25.84
N LEU A 187 -4.95 -2.04 25.67
CA LEU A 187 -5.71 -1.15 24.80
C LEU A 187 -4.81 -0.65 23.66
N LEU A 188 -5.19 -0.98 22.43
CA LEU A 188 -4.59 -0.47 21.19
C LEU A 188 -5.61 0.40 20.48
N ILE A 189 -5.19 1.61 20.08
CA ILE A 189 -6.03 2.55 19.35
C ILE A 189 -5.37 2.84 18.01
N SER A 190 -6.03 2.44 16.92
CA SER A 190 -5.63 2.80 15.57
C SER A 190 -6.45 3.99 15.10
N ARG A 191 -5.82 5.18 15.12
CA ARG A 191 -6.44 6.44 14.66
C ARG A 191 -6.72 6.43 13.16
N SER A 192 -5.86 5.81 12.35
CA SER A 192 -6.03 5.71 10.90
C SER A 192 -7.19 4.77 10.52
N ARG A 193 -7.34 3.65 11.23
CA ARG A 193 -8.41 2.68 10.99
C ARG A 193 -9.69 2.98 11.76
N ARG A 194 -9.67 3.98 12.64
CA ARG A 194 -10.75 4.29 13.60
C ARG A 194 -11.20 3.05 14.36
N SER A 195 -10.24 2.27 14.83
CA SER A 195 -10.50 1.01 15.53
C SER A 195 -9.83 1.01 16.88
N VAL A 196 -10.49 0.35 17.83
CA VAL A 196 -9.99 0.14 19.17
C VAL A 196 -9.94 -1.37 19.40
N GLN A 197 -8.82 -1.86 19.93
CA GLN A 197 -8.67 -3.24 20.33
C GLN A 197 -8.40 -3.28 21.84
N LEU A 198 -9.19 -4.07 22.58
CA LEU A 198 -9.01 -4.29 24.01
C LEU A 198 -8.81 -5.79 24.26
N ASP A 199 -7.70 -6.15 24.90
CA ASP A 199 -7.30 -7.53 25.18
C ASP A 199 -7.35 -8.42 23.92
N GLY A 200 -6.89 -7.87 22.79
CA GLY A 200 -6.87 -8.55 21.48
C GLY A 200 -8.23 -8.65 20.77
N ARG A 201 -9.29 -8.04 21.32
CA ARG A 201 -10.63 -8.02 20.69
C ARG A 201 -10.92 -6.67 20.06
N ASP A 202 -11.34 -6.70 18.80
CA ASP A 202 -11.69 -5.50 18.06
C ASP A 202 -13.07 -4.98 18.50
N PHE A 203 -13.13 -3.69 18.79
CA PHE A 203 -14.35 -2.94 19.08
C PHE A 203 -14.61 -1.99 17.92
N VAL A 204 -15.77 -2.16 17.29
CA VAL A 204 -16.27 -1.24 16.27
C VAL A 204 -16.99 -0.12 17.01
N LEU A 205 -16.42 1.08 16.96
CA LEU A 205 -17.03 2.29 17.47
C LEU A 205 -17.63 3.09 16.30
N SER A 206 -18.77 3.76 16.52
CA SER A 206 -19.22 4.79 15.61
C SER A 206 -18.22 5.95 15.58
N LEU A 207 -18.33 6.81 14.57
CA LEU A 207 -17.47 8.00 14.43
C LEU A 207 -17.47 8.86 15.70
N THR A 208 -18.66 9.17 16.21
CA THR A 208 -18.82 9.99 17.40
C THR A 208 -18.26 9.28 18.64
N GLU A 209 -18.47 7.98 18.78
CA GLU A 209 -17.92 7.22 19.91
C GLU A 209 -16.40 7.13 19.87
N PHE A 210 -15.81 6.96 18.68
CA PHE A 210 -14.36 6.91 18.52
C PHE A 210 -13.72 8.26 18.85
N ASP A 211 -14.30 9.36 18.37
CA ASP A 211 -13.81 10.71 18.65
C ASP A 211 -13.98 11.06 20.14
N CYS A 212 -15.10 10.69 20.76
CA CYS A 212 -15.30 10.85 22.21
C CYS A 212 -14.33 9.99 23.03
N PHE A 213 -14.06 8.76 22.59
CA PHE A 213 -13.12 7.86 23.26
C PHE A 213 -11.69 8.41 23.20
N LEU A 214 -11.28 8.97 22.06
CA LEU A 214 -10.00 9.66 21.92
C LEU A 214 -9.92 10.90 22.82
N GLY A 215 -10.96 11.72 22.86
CA GLY A 215 -11.02 12.93 23.69
C GLY A 215 -11.04 12.66 25.20
N ALA A 216 -11.44 11.47 25.63
CA ALA A 216 -11.41 11.05 27.03
C ALA A 216 -10.07 10.42 27.47
N ALA A 217 -9.19 10.10 26.50
CA ALA A 217 -7.90 9.45 26.73
C ALA A 217 -6.71 10.43 26.70
N GLU A 218 -6.95 11.72 26.43
CA GLU A 218 -6.00 12.84 26.51
C GLU A 218 -6.20 13.64 27.81
#